data_AF-A0A0V1GDU3-F1
#
_entry.id   AF-A0A0V1GDU3-F1
#
_cell.length_a   1.000
_cell.length_b   1.000
_cell.length_c   1.000
_cell.angle_alpha   90.00
_cell.angle_beta   90.00
_cell.angle_gamma   90.00
#
_symmetry.space_group_name_H-M   'P 1'
#
loop_
_entity.id
_entity.type
_entity.pdbx_description
1 polymer ?
#
loop_
_entity_poly.entity_id
_entity_poly.type
_entity_poly.pdbx_seq_one_letter_code
_entity_poly.pdbx_strand_id
1 'polypeptide(L)'
;LQTFSKLSRVTAWCLRFVKNCRHPSKQRQEKLTIEELNESELYWMKTVQNETFRDEKSLLMKGKLSENSRLIYLTPFIDEFGVIRVGGRLQQSNLLYQHKHPAILPNKHNITDLIIQGEHKHQWHAG
;
A
#
# COMPACT_ATOMS: atom_id res chain seq x y z
N LEU A 1 0.42 -19.59 -10.33
CA LEU A 1 1.12 -18.67 -9.41
C LEU A 1 0.44 -17.30 -9.43
N GLN A 2 -0.22 -16.94 -8.33
CA GLN A 2 -0.80 -15.60 -8.15
C GLN A 2 0.34 -14.63 -7.80
N THR A 3 0.31 -13.43 -8.38
CA THR A 3 1.25 -12.34 -8.08
C THR A 3 0.45 -11.15 -7.55
N PHE A 4 1.07 -10.30 -6.73
CA PHE A 4 0.42 -9.10 -6.23
C PHE A 4 -0.13 -8.22 -7.38
N SER A 5 0.61 -8.09 -8.48
CA SER A 5 0.15 -7.37 -9.67
C SER A 5 -1.16 -7.93 -10.26
N LYS A 6 -1.34 -9.25 -10.30
CA LYS A 6 -2.60 -9.86 -10.77
C LYS A 6 -3.75 -9.53 -9.81
N LEU A 7 -3.52 -9.63 -8.51
CA LEU A 7 -4.51 -9.30 -7.49
C LEU A 7 -4.93 -7.82 -7.56
N SER A 8 -3.94 -6.93 -7.66
CA SER A 8 -4.10 -5.49 -7.84
C SER A 8 -4.96 -5.18 -9.08
N ARG A 9 -4.64 -5.76 -10.24
CA ARG A 9 -5.42 -5.59 -11.48
C ARG A 9 -6.88 -6.05 -11.37
N VAL A 10 -7.12 -7.21 -10.75
CA VAL A 10 -8.49 -7.70 -10.53
C VAL A 10 -9.25 -6.73 -9.61
N THR A 11 -8.59 -6.27 -8.55
CA THR A 11 -9.17 -5.30 -7.61
C THR A 11 -9.50 -3.97 -8.31
N ALA A 12 -8.63 -3.46 -9.17
CA ALA A 12 -8.88 -2.27 -9.97
C ALA A 12 -10.12 -2.41 -10.86
N TRP A 13 -10.31 -3.56 -11.51
CA TRP A 13 -11.53 -3.83 -12.28
C TRP A 13 -12.78 -3.86 -11.42
N CYS A 14 -12.71 -4.49 -10.23
CA CYS A 14 -13.83 -4.49 -9.28
C CYS A 14 -14.18 -3.06 -8.82
N LEU A 15 -13.19 -2.24 -8.47
CA LEU A 15 -13.39 -0.85 -8.06
C LEU A 15 -13.99 -0.01 -9.20
N ARG A 16 -13.49 -0.15 -10.42
CA ARG A 16 -14.05 0.49 -11.61
C ARG A 16 -15.50 0.07 -11.84
N PHE A 17 -15.82 -1.21 -11.69
CA PHE A 17 -17.18 -1.71 -11.82
C PHE A 17 -18.12 -1.03 -10.81
N VAL A 18 -17.74 -1.00 -9.53
CA VAL A 18 -18.50 -0.31 -8.47
C VAL A 18 -18.70 1.18 -8.80
N LYS A 19 -17.64 1.86 -9.27
CA LYS A 19 -17.70 3.27 -9.68
C LYS A 19 -18.68 3.48 -10.83
N ASN A 20 -18.67 2.62 -11.84
CA ASN A 20 -19.58 2.68 -12.99
C ASN A 20 -21.03 2.39 -12.60
N CYS A 21 -21.27 1.52 -11.62
CA CYS A 21 -22.61 1.29 -11.08
C CYS A 21 -23.15 2.52 -10.34
N ARG A 22 -22.29 3.28 -9.65
CA ARG A 22 -22.66 4.51 -8.91
C ARG A 22 -22.79 5.74 -9.81
N HIS A 23 -21.96 5.82 -10.86
CA HIS A 23 -21.93 6.92 -11.81
C HIS A 23 -21.95 6.37 -13.25
N PRO A 24 -23.14 6.02 -13.78
CA PRO A 24 -23.24 5.46 -15.12
C PRO A 24 -22.74 6.44 -16.17
N SER A 25 -21.62 6.11 -16.83
CA SER A 25 -21.08 6.85 -17.98
C SER A 25 -21.29 6.06 -19.27
N LYS A 26 -21.56 6.77 -20.37
CA LYS A 26 -21.65 6.20 -21.72
C LYS A 26 -20.27 5.85 -22.30
N GLN A 27 -19.20 6.50 -21.83
CA GLN A 27 -17.83 6.22 -22.26
C GLN A 27 -17.16 5.31 -21.24
N ARG A 28 -17.09 4.02 -21.58
CA ARG A 28 -16.35 3.02 -20.80
C ARG A 28 -14.96 2.89 -21.39
N GLN A 29 -13.94 3.05 -20.56
CA GLN A 29 -12.56 2.82 -20.98
C GLN A 29 -12.29 1.32 -21.09
N GLU A 30 -11.61 0.91 -22.17
CA GLU A 30 -11.30 -0.51 -22.43
C GLU A 30 -10.16 -1.04 -21.57
N LYS A 31 -9.20 -0.18 -21.21
CA LYS A 31 -8.01 -0.55 -20.42
C LYS A 31 -8.06 0.12 -19.06
N LEU A 32 -7.48 -0.53 -18.06
CA LEU A 32 -7.23 0.08 -16.74
C LEU A 32 -6.23 1.22 -16.89
N THR A 33 -6.45 2.31 -16.17
CA THR A 33 -5.48 3.40 -16.12
C THR A 33 -4.44 3.16 -15.03
N ILE A 34 -3.35 3.92 -15.06
CA ILE A 34 -2.31 3.86 -14.02
C ILE A 34 -2.90 4.30 -12.67
N GLU A 35 -3.79 5.28 -12.68
CA GLU A 35 -4.45 5.79 -11.47
C GLU A 35 -5.28 4.72 -10.78
N GLU A 36 -6.00 3.88 -11.53
CA GLU A 36 -6.80 2.79 -10.95
C GLU A 36 -5.93 1.66 -10.43
N LEU A 37 -4.81 1.38 -11.09
CA LEU A 37 -3.83 0.43 -10.57
C LEU A 37 -3.24 0.95 -9.26
N ASN A 38 -2.83 2.22 -9.21
CA ASN A 38 -2.34 2.87 -8.00
C ASN A 38 -3.40 2.87 -6.88
N GLU A 39 -4.67 3.16 -7.21
CA GLU A 39 -5.78 3.11 -6.26
C GLU A 39 -5.96 1.70 -5.68
N SER A 40 -5.85 0.68 -6.52
CA SER A 40 -5.97 -0.71 -6.08
C SER A 40 -4.80 -1.19 -5.23
N GLU A 41 -3.57 -0.75 -5.50
CA GLU A 41 -2.41 -1.02 -4.65
C GLU A 41 -2.56 -0.32 -3.30
N LEU A 42 -2.96 0.96 -3.33
CA LEU A 42 -3.22 1.76 -2.14
C LEU A 42 -4.33 1.14 -1.28
N TYR A 43 -5.37 0.60 -1.91
CA TYR A 43 -6.43 -0.15 -1.24
C TYR A 43 -5.82 -1.30 -0.44
N TRP A 44 -5.01 -2.16 -1.06
CA TRP A 44 -4.38 -3.28 -0.38
C TRP A 44 -3.44 -2.84 0.75
N MET A 45 -2.61 -1.82 0.53
CA MET A 45 -1.74 -1.27 1.59
C MET A 45 -2.57 -0.84 2.82
N LYS A 46 -3.66 -0.09 2.60
CA LYS A 46 -4.55 0.35 3.68
C LYS A 46 -5.24 -0.82 4.36
N THR A 47 -5.72 -1.80 3.61
CA THR A 47 -6.39 -3.00 4.15
C THR A 47 -5.47 -3.75 5.09
N VAL A 48 -4.27 -4.09 4.64
CA VAL A 48 -3.27 -4.83 5.43
C VAL A 48 -2.90 -4.07 6.72
N GLN A 49 -2.71 -2.75 6.62
CA GLN A 49 -2.40 -1.91 7.77
C GLN A 49 -3.59 -1.79 8.74
N ASN A 50 -4.82 -1.71 8.25
CA ASN A 50 -6.01 -1.64 9.11
C ASN A 50 -6.33 -2.99 9.80
N GLU A 51 -5.87 -4.09 9.22
CA GLU A 51 -5.98 -5.44 9.80
C GLU A 51 -4.91 -5.66 10.88
N THR A 52 -3.68 -5.18 10.65
CA THR A 52 -2.53 -5.53 11.51
C THR A 52 -2.09 -4.42 12.47
N PHE A 53 -2.26 -3.16 12.09
CA PHE A 53 -1.75 -1.98 12.80
C PHE A 53 -2.88 -1.01 13.18
N ARG A 54 -4.08 -1.52 13.43
CA ARG A 54 -5.26 -0.69 13.71
C ARG A 54 -5.04 0.27 14.88
N ASP A 55 -4.48 -0.26 15.96
CA ASP A 55 -4.26 0.50 17.19
C ASP A 55 -3.14 1.53 17.00
N GLU A 56 -2.02 1.12 16.40
CA GLU A 56 -0.93 2.03 16.03
C GLU A 56 -1.43 3.15 15.13
N LYS A 57 -2.29 2.85 14.15
CA LYS A 57 -2.89 3.84 13.26
C LYS A 57 -3.76 4.84 14.03
N SER A 58 -4.61 4.35 14.92
CA SER A 58 -5.46 5.22 15.76
C SER A 58 -4.63 6.15 16.64
N LEU A 59 -3.56 5.62 17.21
CA LEU A 59 -2.60 6.36 18.04
C LEU A 59 -1.81 7.41 17.22
N LEU A 60 -1.37 7.05 16.01
CA LEU A 60 -0.69 7.97 15.10
C LEU A 60 -1.59 9.13 14.65
N MET A 61 -2.89 8.87 14.39
CA MET A 61 -3.84 9.96 14.09
C MET A 61 -3.99 10.95 15.24
N LYS A 62 -3.76 10.52 16.49
CA LYS A 62 -3.76 11.38 17.68
C LYS A 62 -2.40 12.03 17.96
N GLY A 63 -1.40 11.82 17.10
CA GLY A 63 -0.05 12.35 17.24
C GLY A 63 0.80 11.67 18.32
N LYS A 64 0.39 10.52 18.85
CA LYS A 64 1.11 9.83 19.92
C LYS A 64 1.12 8.32 19.69
N LEU A 65 2.25 7.78 19.26
CA LEU A 65 2.48 6.33 19.22
C LEU A 65 3.00 5.84 20.58
N SER A 66 2.60 4.64 20.99
CA SER A 66 3.11 4.01 22.22
C SER A 66 4.60 3.65 22.07
N GLU A 67 5.38 3.85 23.13
CA GLU A 67 6.79 3.42 23.19
C GLU A 67 6.95 1.90 23.05
N ASN A 68 5.90 1.14 23.41
CA ASN A 68 5.88 -0.32 23.24
C ASN A 68 5.44 -0.77 21.83
N SER A 69 5.15 0.18 20.94
CA SER A 69 4.75 -0.16 19.58
C SER A 69 5.93 -0.74 18.81
N ARG A 70 5.67 -1.84 18.09
CA ARG A 70 6.64 -2.44 17.15
C ARG A 70 7.06 -1.49 16.02
N LEU A 71 6.31 -0.42 15.79
CA LEU A 71 6.58 0.55 14.73
C LEU A 71 7.44 1.73 15.19
N ILE A 72 7.67 1.92 16.50
CA ILE A 72 8.27 3.16 17.05
C ILE A 72 9.62 3.51 16.42
N TYR A 73 10.45 2.50 16.16
CA TYR A 73 11.80 2.67 15.59
C TYR A 73 11.82 2.97 14.08
N LEU A 74 10.67 2.87 13.41
CA LEU A 74 10.52 3.20 11.98
C LEU A 74 10.10 4.66 11.76
N THR A 75 10.03 5.46 12.84
CA THR A 75 9.56 6.86 12.83
C THR A 75 8.27 7.01 12.00
N PRO A 76 7.20 6.24 12.33
CA PRO A 76 6.08 6.06 11.44
C PRO A 76 5.21 7.31 11.41
N PHE A 77 4.66 7.62 10.24
CA PHE A 77 3.68 8.69 10.05
C PHE A 77 2.59 8.25 9.07
N ILE A 78 1.45 8.94 9.08
CA ILE A 78 0.36 8.71 8.13
C ILE A 78 0.49 9.75 7.00
N ASP A 79 0.52 9.28 5.75
CA ASP A 79 0.57 10.16 4.57
C ASP A 79 -0.81 10.72 4.20
N GLU A 80 -0.85 11.56 3.16
CA GLU A 80 -2.08 12.16 2.63
C GLU A 80 -3.09 11.13 2.10
N PHE A 81 -2.63 9.91 1.81
CA PHE A 81 -3.47 8.81 1.35
C PHE A 81 -3.95 7.88 2.47
N GLY A 82 -3.59 8.17 3.73
CA GLY A 82 -3.99 7.39 4.90
C GLY A 82 -3.17 6.11 5.12
N VAL A 83 -1.96 6.02 4.55
CA VAL A 83 -1.02 4.90 4.69
C VAL A 83 0.04 5.22 5.72
N ILE A 84 0.35 4.25 6.58
CA ILE A 84 1.46 4.34 7.52
C ILE A 84 2.78 4.13 6.76
N ARG A 85 3.68 5.09 6.81
CA ARG A 85 4.98 5.08 6.11
C ARG A 85 6.14 5.28 7.06
N VAL A 86 7.32 4.85 6.61
CA VAL A 86 8.59 5.05 7.31
C VAL A 86 9.07 6.50 7.15
N GLY A 87 9.44 7.12 8.27
CA GLY A 87 10.05 8.45 8.31
C GLY A 87 11.57 8.43 8.50
N GLY A 88 12.16 9.62 8.67
CA GLY A 88 13.54 9.75 9.15
C GLY A 88 14.63 9.71 8.08
N ARG A 89 15.50 8.69 8.11
CA ARG A 89 16.88 8.71 7.58
C ARG A 89 17.02 9.13 6.11
N LEU A 90 16.02 8.84 5.28
CA LEU A 90 16.06 9.13 3.83
C LEU A 90 15.41 10.46 3.44
N GLN A 91 14.95 11.27 4.40
CA GLN A 91 14.25 12.53 4.11
C GLN A 91 15.06 13.49 3.24
N GLN A 92 16.38 13.55 3.43
CA GLN A 92 17.27 14.45 2.68
C GLN A 92 17.86 13.83 1.40
N SER A 93 17.39 12.63 1.00
CA SER A 93 17.86 11.99 -0.23
C SER A 93 17.13 12.51 -1.47
N ASN A 94 17.75 12.39 -2.65
CA ASN A 94 17.14 12.72 -3.95
C ASN A 94 16.26 11.58 -4.53
N LEU A 95 15.82 10.64 -3.69
CA LEU A 95 14.99 9.52 -4.12
C LEU A 95 13.55 9.97 -4.45
N LEU A 96 12.78 9.12 -5.12
CA LEU A 96 11.33 9.33 -5.25
C LEU A 96 10.65 9.20 -3.88
N TYR A 97 9.54 9.92 -3.69
CA TYR A 97 8.81 9.95 -2.40
C TYR A 97 8.53 8.55 -1.85
N GLN A 98 8.05 7.64 -2.69
CA GLN A 98 7.75 6.25 -2.31
C GLN A 98 8.97 5.44 -1.84
N HIS A 99 10.17 5.80 -2.31
CA HIS A 99 11.43 5.18 -1.88
C HIS A 99 11.98 5.85 -0.61
N LYS A 100 11.74 7.17 -0.42
CA LYS A 100 12.06 7.86 0.83
C LYS A 100 11.15 7.41 1.98
N HIS A 101 9.88 7.17 1.66
CA HIS A 101 8.81 6.86 2.59
C HIS A 101 8.09 5.58 2.17
N PRO A 102 8.76 4.41 2.28
CA PRO A 102 8.13 3.14 1.96
C PRO A 102 6.93 2.89 2.90
N ALA A 103 5.91 2.23 2.37
CA ALA A 103 4.76 1.80 3.15
C ALA A 103 5.18 0.71 4.16
N ILE A 104 4.72 0.82 5.40
CA ILE A 104 4.99 -0.18 6.42
C ILE A 104 4.03 -1.35 6.23
N LEU A 105 4.57 -2.52 5.90
CA LEU A 105 3.80 -3.77 5.78
C LEU A 105 4.24 -4.77 6.85
N PRO A 106 3.31 -5.54 7.43
CA PRO A 106 3.62 -6.59 8.39
C PRO A 106 4.39 -7.73 7.72
N ASN A 107 5.36 -8.29 8.44
CA ASN A 107 6.20 -9.40 7.95
C ASN A 107 5.47 -10.74 7.79
N LYS A 108 4.31 -10.92 8.44
CA LYS A 108 3.50 -12.14 8.38
C LYS A 108 2.12 -11.81 7.84
N HIS A 109 2.03 -11.66 6.52
CA HIS A 109 0.77 -11.39 5.84
C HIS A 109 0.84 -11.82 4.39
N ASN A 110 -0.19 -12.52 3.90
CA ASN A 110 -0.21 -13.07 2.54
C ASN A 110 0.05 -12.01 1.46
N ILE A 111 -0.46 -10.79 1.65
CA ILE A 111 -0.21 -9.67 0.71
C ILE A 111 1.27 -9.27 0.70
N THR A 112 1.91 -9.18 1.86
CA THR A 112 3.35 -8.90 1.95
C THR A 112 4.16 -9.99 1.26
N ASP A 113 3.80 -11.25 1.48
CA ASP A 113 4.48 -12.39 0.84
C ASP A 113 4.31 -12.36 -0.68
N LEU A 114 3.12 -12.03 -1.18
CA LEU A 114 2.86 -11.89 -2.62
C LEU A 114 3.65 -10.74 -3.25
N ILE A 115 3.86 -9.64 -2.52
CA ILE A 115 4.71 -8.52 -2.97
C ILE A 115 6.16 -8.98 -3.04
N ILE A 116 6.70 -9.56 -1.96
CA ILE A 116 8.09 -10.04 -1.90
C ILE A 116 8.35 -11.09 -2.98
N GLN A 117 7.46 -12.07 -3.15
CA GLN A 117 7.59 -13.10 -4.18
C GLN A 117 7.53 -12.54 -5.61
N GLY A 118 6.73 -11.47 -5.80
CA GLY A 118 6.66 -10.76 -7.08
C GLY A 118 8.01 -10.12 -7.42
N GLU A 119 8.56 -9.36 -6.48
CA GLU A 119 9.84 -8.67 -6.65
C GLU A 119 11.00 -9.65 -6.78
N HIS A 120 11.06 -10.69 -5.95
CA HIS A 120 12.11 -11.71 -6.03
C HIS A 120 12.15 -12.40 -7.39
N LYS A 121 10.98 -12.70 -8.00
CA LYS A 121 10.92 -13.24 -9.37
C LYS A 121 11.32 -12.22 -10.42
N HIS A 122 10.95 -10.96 -10.24
CA HIS A 122 11.33 -9.89 -11.17
C HIS A 122 12.84 -9.66 -11.19
N GLN A 123 13.49 -9.78 -10.02
CA GLN A 123 14.93 -9.65 -9.84
C GLN A 123 15.70 -10.97 -10.03
N TRP A 124 15.13 -11.95 -10.76
CA TRP A 124 15.78 -13.23 -11.07
C TRP A 124 16.28 -14.01 -9.84
N HIS A 125 15.50 -14.01 -8.77
CA HIS A 125 15.83 -14.65 -7.49
C HIS A 125 16.97 -13.99 -6.71
N ALA A 126 17.24 -12.70 -6.92
CA ALA A 126 18.12 -11.96 -6.03
C ALA A 126 17.60 -12.03 -4.58
N GLY A 127 18.45 -12.56 -3.69
CA GLY A 127 18.19 -12.80 -2.27
C GLY A 127 19.47 -13.21 -1.56
#